data_AF-A0A2D9FXS4-F1
#
_entry.id   AF-A0A2D9FXS4-F1
#
_cell.length_a   1.000
_cell.length_b   1.000
_cell.length_c   1.000
_cell.angle_alpha   90.00
_cell.angle_beta   90.00
_cell.angle_gamma   90.00
#
_symmetry.space_group_name_H-M   'P 1'
#
loop_
_entity.id
_entity.type
_entity.pdbx_description
1 polymer ?
#
loop_
_entity_poly.entity_id
_entity_poly.type
_entity_poly.pdbx_seq_one_letter_code
_entity_poly.pdbx_strand_id
1 'polypeptide(L)'
;MSEIKEDRATIEEILDNPGGVFPTDDCYDRLVEYVRSVRTQAVGWTWAEACTQLDKGEDPRQYDQAKLIERSEKELNIEFQQ
;
A
#
# COMPACT_ATOMS: atom_id res chain seq x y z
N MET A 1 1.65 12.49 1.64
CA MET A 1 0.34 13.04 2.08
C MET A 1 -0.65 13.30 0.94
N SER A 2 -0.24 13.60 -0.31
CA SER A 2 -1.19 13.76 -1.43
C SER A 2 -1.72 12.42 -1.93
N GLU A 3 -0.85 11.43 -2.16
CA GLU A 3 -1.22 10.13 -2.73
C GLU A 3 -2.19 9.33 -1.85
N ILE A 4 -2.04 9.35 -0.51
CA ILE A 4 -2.96 8.65 0.41
C ILE A 4 -4.35 9.28 0.43
N LYS A 5 -4.43 10.61 0.25
CA LYS A 5 -5.71 11.31 0.11
C LYS A 5 -6.35 10.98 -1.25
N GLU A 6 -5.54 10.81 -2.29
CA GLU A 6 -5.97 10.34 -3.62
C GLU A 6 -6.49 8.89 -3.59
N ASP A 7 -5.80 8.00 -2.87
CA ASP A 7 -6.18 6.60 -2.72
C ASP A 7 -7.51 6.43 -1.98
N ARG A 8 -7.67 7.17 -0.88
CA ARG A 8 -8.93 7.20 -0.14
C ARG A 8 -10.07 7.76 -1.00
N ALA A 9 -9.82 8.85 -1.73
CA ALA A 9 -10.80 9.43 -2.63
C ALA A 9 -11.18 8.47 -3.77
N THR A 10 -10.23 7.66 -4.27
CA THR A 10 -10.49 6.65 -5.30
C THR A 10 -11.35 5.50 -4.77
N ILE A 11 -11.09 5.03 -3.54
CA ILE A 11 -11.91 4.00 -2.90
C ILE A 11 -13.31 4.55 -2.60
N GLU A 12 -13.42 5.77 -2.07
CA GLU A 12 -14.70 6.45 -1.84
C GLU A 12 -15.47 6.65 -3.15
N GLU A 13 -14.81 7.05 -4.25
CA GLU A 13 -15.43 7.16 -5.58
C GLU A 13 -15.98 5.81 -6.08
N ILE A 14 -15.21 4.72 -5.92
CA ILE A 14 -15.61 3.36 -6.30
C ILE A 14 -16.81 2.88 -5.47
N LEU A 15 -16.87 3.25 -4.19
CA LEU A 15 -17.92 2.81 -3.26
C LEU A 15 -19.19 3.68 -3.33
N ASP A 16 -19.06 4.99 -3.57
CA ASP A 16 -20.17 5.95 -3.50
C ASP A 16 -20.97 6.06 -4.80
N ASN A 17 -20.43 5.59 -5.94
CA ASN A 17 -21.13 5.63 -7.22
C ASN A 17 -21.24 4.26 -7.90
N PRO A 18 -21.96 3.29 -7.29
CA PRO A 18 -22.17 1.97 -7.86
C PRO A 18 -23.24 2.02 -8.95
N GLY A 19 -23.16 2.93 -9.91
CA GLY A 19 -24.12 3.19 -11.00
C GLY A 19 -25.07 2.06 -11.44
N GLY A 20 -26.32 2.09 -10.98
CA GLY A 20 -27.37 1.20 -11.49
C GLY A 20 -27.17 -0.30 -11.17
N VAL A 21 -27.90 -1.18 -11.87
CA VAL A 21 -28.07 -2.59 -11.45
C VAL A 21 -26.80 -3.44 -11.64
N PHE A 22 -25.84 -3.05 -12.49
CA PHE A 22 -24.54 -3.74 -12.67
C PHE A 22 -23.42 -2.82 -13.22
N PRO A 23 -22.70 -2.06 -12.38
CA PRO A 23 -21.43 -1.41 -12.72
C PRO A 23 -20.24 -2.03 -11.98
N THR A 24 -20.44 -3.24 -11.46
CA THR A 24 -19.50 -3.93 -10.58
C THR A 24 -18.19 -4.24 -11.25
N ASP A 25 -18.18 -4.48 -12.57
CA ASP A 25 -16.99 -4.99 -13.26
C ASP A 25 -15.93 -3.90 -13.45
N ASP A 26 -16.32 -2.67 -13.83
CA ASP A 26 -15.38 -1.54 -13.96
C ASP A 26 -14.85 -1.07 -12.59
N CYS A 27 -15.73 -0.99 -11.59
CA CYS A 27 -15.34 -0.72 -10.21
C CYS A 27 -14.40 -1.80 -9.65
N TYR A 28 -14.67 -3.07 -9.97
CA TYR A 28 -13.85 -4.21 -9.58
C TYR A 28 -12.50 -4.20 -10.30
N ASP A 29 -12.46 -3.92 -11.60
CA ASP A 29 -11.22 -3.83 -12.38
C ASP A 29 -10.33 -2.71 -11.85
N ARG A 30 -10.89 -1.52 -11.58
CA ARG A 30 -10.18 -0.40 -10.95
C ARG A 30 -9.63 -0.77 -9.57
N LEU A 31 -10.42 -1.46 -8.74
CA LEU A 31 -9.97 -1.93 -7.43
C LEU A 31 -8.84 -2.96 -7.55
N VAL A 32 -8.95 -3.89 -8.51
CA VAL A 32 -7.92 -4.91 -8.77
C VAL A 32 -6.62 -4.25 -9.24
N GLU A 33 -6.69 -3.27 -10.14
CA GLU A 33 -5.52 -2.51 -10.57
C GLU A 33 -4.88 -1.73 -9.43
N TYR A 34 -5.69 -1.08 -8.59
CA TYR A 34 -5.20 -0.39 -7.40
C TYR A 34 -4.45 -1.34 -6.45
N VAL A 35 -5.08 -2.47 -6.09
CA VAL A 35 -4.45 -3.49 -5.22
C VAL A 35 -3.17 -4.04 -5.84
N ARG A 36 -3.13 -4.26 -7.16
CA ARG A 36 -1.91 -4.69 -7.87
C ARG A 36 -0.79 -3.65 -7.77
N SER A 37 -1.12 -2.36 -7.93
CA SER A 37 -0.16 -1.26 -7.80
C SER A 37 0.45 -1.22 -6.39
N VAL A 38 -0.40 -1.17 -5.36
CA VAL A 38 0.03 -1.14 -3.95
C VAL A 38 0.89 -2.37 -3.62
N ARG A 39 0.47 -3.56 -4.06
CA ARG A 39 1.24 -4.79 -3.83
C ARG A 39 2.62 -4.74 -4.49
N THR A 40 2.71 -4.21 -5.71
CA THR A 40 3.98 -4.09 -6.44
C THR A 40 4.93 -3.16 -5.69
N GLN A 41 4.43 -2.02 -5.19
CA GLN A 41 5.21 -1.09 -4.38
C GLN A 41 5.67 -1.74 -3.07
N ALA A 42 4.77 -2.41 -2.34
CA ALA A 42 5.10 -3.07 -1.08
C ALA A 42 6.20 -4.14 -1.24
N VAL A 43 6.16 -4.94 -2.33
CA VAL A 43 7.21 -5.91 -2.65
C VAL A 43 8.53 -5.20 -2.95
N GLY A 44 8.51 -4.11 -3.71
CA GLY A 44 9.71 -3.31 -4.00
C GLY A 44 10.37 -2.76 -2.74
N TRP A 45 9.58 -2.19 -1.82
CA TRP A 45 10.06 -1.71 -0.52
C TRP A 45 10.64 -2.84 0.34
N THR A 46 9.94 -3.97 0.42
CA THR A 46 10.41 -5.14 1.17
C THR A 46 11.74 -5.66 0.62
N TRP A 47 11.88 -5.69 -0.71
CA TRP A 47 13.13 -6.10 -1.36
C TRP A 47 14.28 -5.13 -1.06
N ALA A 48 14.03 -3.82 -1.21
CA ALA A 48 15.04 -2.79 -0.94
C ALA A 48 15.52 -2.84 0.52
N GLU A 49 14.61 -3.10 1.46
CA GLU A 49 14.98 -3.27 2.86
C GLU A 49 15.82 -4.54 3.07
N ALA A 50 15.43 -5.66 2.47
CA ALA A 50 16.19 -6.90 2.59
C ALA A 50 17.63 -6.72 2.08
N CYS A 51 17.82 -6.01 0.96
CA CYS A 51 19.14 -5.65 0.47
C CYS A 51 19.92 -4.79 1.48
N THR A 52 19.27 -3.76 2.03
CA THR A 52 19.90 -2.86 3.02
C THR A 52 20.37 -3.61 4.27
N GLN A 53 19.62 -4.62 4.70
CA GLN A 53 19.99 -5.46 5.85
C GLN A 53 21.17 -6.38 5.53
N LEU A 54 21.15 -7.01 4.36
CA LEU A 54 22.28 -7.81 3.90
C LEU A 54 23.57 -6.99 3.81
N ASP A 55 23.50 -5.75 3.31
CA ASP A 55 24.63 -4.83 3.24
C ASP A 55 25.20 -4.47 4.62
N LYS A 56 24.35 -4.50 5.67
CA LYS A 56 24.75 -4.28 7.07
C LYS A 56 25.24 -5.56 7.78
N GLY A 57 25.20 -6.71 7.11
CA GLY A 57 25.52 -8.01 7.70
C GLY A 57 24.40 -8.57 8.60
N GLU A 58 23.17 -8.06 8.47
CA GLU A 58 21.99 -8.52 9.19
C GLU A 58 21.27 -9.64 8.42
N ASP A 59 20.40 -10.40 9.10
CA ASP A 59 19.56 -11.41 8.46
C ASP A 59 18.14 -10.86 8.20
N PRO A 60 17.77 -10.59 6.93
CA PRO A 60 16.47 -10.02 6.58
C PRO A 60 15.28 -10.90 6.96
N ARG A 61 15.48 -12.19 7.21
CA ARG A 61 14.42 -13.11 7.65
C ARG A 61 14.07 -12.93 9.13
N GLN A 62 14.94 -12.29 9.90
CA GLN A 62 14.70 -11.95 11.30
C GLN A 62 14.00 -10.60 11.46
N TYR A 63 13.74 -9.90 10.36
CA TYR A 63 13.07 -8.61 10.37
C TYR A 63 11.56 -8.79 10.29
N ASP A 64 10.90 -8.40 11.38
CA ASP A 64 9.46 -8.50 11.50
C ASP A 64 8.75 -7.44 10.63
N GLN A 65 7.60 -7.82 10.08
CA GLN A 65 6.72 -6.95 9.30
C GLN A 65 6.29 -5.72 10.10
N ALA A 66 6.12 -5.84 11.42
CA ALA A 66 5.79 -4.70 12.28
C ALA A 66 6.83 -3.57 12.22
N LYS A 67 8.13 -3.92 12.13
CA LYS A 67 9.22 -2.94 12.03
C LYS A 67 9.27 -2.25 10.67
N LEU A 68 8.91 -2.98 9.61
CA LEU A 68 8.76 -2.41 8.27
C LEU A 68 7.63 -1.38 8.26
N ILE A 69 6.48 -1.73 8.82
CA ILE A 69 5.32 -0.84 8.92
C ILE A 69 5.67 0.41 9.73
N GLU A 70 6.23 0.26 10.93
CA GLU A 70 6.62 1.40 11.79
C GLU A 70 7.58 2.35 11.06
N ARG A 71 8.53 1.81 10.31
CA ARG A 71 9.49 2.60 9.54
C ARG A 71 8.82 3.30 8.36
N SER A 72 7.97 2.59 7.61
CA SER A 72 7.20 3.17 6.51
C SER A 72 6.28 4.29 7.00
N GLU A 73 5.63 4.14 8.16
CA GLU A 73 4.80 5.20 8.77
C GLU A 73 5.61 6.47 9.08
N LYS A 74 6.83 6.31 9.63
CA LYS A 74 7.75 7.43 9.89
C LYS A 74 8.24 8.09 8.60
N GLU A 75 8.65 7.29 7.60
CA GLU A 75 9.20 7.80 6.33
C GLU A 75 8.13 8.48 5.47
N LEU A 76 6.90 7.94 5.47
CA LEU A 76 5.77 8.48 4.71
C LEU A 76 5.02 9.60 5.45
N ASN A 77 5.40 9.89 6.71
CA ASN A 77 4.75 10.85 7.59
C ASN A 77 3.23 10.64 7.68
N ILE A 78 2.83 9.38 7.90
CA ILE A 78 1.43 8.97 7.98
C ILE A 78 1.11 8.74 9.45
N GLU A 79 0.37 9.65 10.07
CA GLU A 79 -0.29 9.37 11.35
C GLU A 79 -1.62 8.67 11.05
N PHE A 80 -1.70 7.36 11.27
CA PHE A 80 -2.99 6.68 11.38
C PHE A 80 -3.63 7.13 12.70
N GLN A 81 -4.51 8.14 12.63
CA GLN A 81 -5.38 8.45 13.77
C GLN A 81 -6.33 7.27 13.97
N GLN A 82 -6.15 6.55 15.09
CA GLN A 82 -7.04 5.48 15.55
C GLN A 82 -8.40 6.04 15.98
#